data_AF-A0A8F6T565-F1
#
_entry.id   AF-A0A8F6T565-F1
#
_cell.length_a   1.000
_cell.length_b   1.000
_cell.length_c   1.000
_cell.angle_alpha   90.00
_cell.angle_beta   90.00
_cell.angle_gamma   90.00
#
_symmetry.space_group_name_H-M   'P 1'
#
loop_
_entity.id
_entity.type
_entity.pdbx_description
1 polymer ?
#
loop_
_entity_poly.entity_id
_entity_poly.type
_entity_poly.pdbx_seq_one_letter_code
_entity_poly.pdbx_strand_id
1 'polypeptide(L)'
;GFTGGDILRRNTIGEFVSLQVNINSPITQRYRLRFRYASSRDARITVAIGGQIRVDMTLEKTMEIGESLTSRTFSYTNFSNPFSFRANPDIIRIAEELPIRGGELYIDKIELILADATFEEEYDLERAQKAVNALFTSTNQLGLKTDVTDYHIDQVSNLVECLSDEFCLDEKR
;
A
#
# COMPACT_ATOMS: atom_id res chain seq x y z
N GLY A 1 18.49 -1.26 17.55
CA GLY A 1 17.45 -1.45 18.58
C GLY A 1 16.45 -0.31 18.68
N PHE A 2 16.02 0.30 17.56
CA PHE A 2 14.98 1.34 17.54
C PHE A 2 13.58 0.80 17.18
N THR A 3 13.48 -0.50 16.92
CA THR A 3 12.28 -1.23 16.52
C THR A 3 11.48 -1.75 17.73
N GLY A 4 12.14 -1.86 18.90
CA GLY A 4 11.54 -2.40 20.12
C GLY A 4 11.53 -3.94 20.18
N GLY A 5 12.12 -4.61 19.18
CA GLY A 5 12.23 -6.06 19.08
C GLY A 5 12.98 -6.47 17.81
N ASP A 6 13.05 -7.78 17.58
CA ASP A 6 13.59 -8.36 16.36
C ASP A 6 12.66 -8.09 15.16
N ILE A 7 13.23 -8.15 13.96
CA ILE A 7 12.52 -7.93 12.70
C ILE A 7 12.66 -9.15 11.79
N LEU A 8 11.70 -9.32 10.89
CA LEU A 8 11.74 -10.39 9.90
C LEU A 8 12.65 -9.97 8.72
N ARG A 9 13.49 -10.88 8.23
CA ARG A 9 14.36 -10.69 7.06
C ARG A 9 14.10 -11.77 6.03
N ARG A 10 14.13 -11.39 4.74
CA ARG A 10 14.08 -12.36 3.65
C ARG A 10 14.86 -11.92 2.42
N ASN A 11 15.38 -12.92 1.71
CA ASN A 11 16.10 -12.79 0.45
C ASN A 11 15.77 -13.93 -0.53
N THR A 12 14.70 -14.70 -0.26
CA THR A 12 14.24 -15.86 -1.05
C THR A 12 12.73 -15.82 -1.24
N ILE A 13 12.22 -16.56 -2.23
CA ILE A 13 10.79 -16.66 -2.51
C ILE A 13 10.02 -17.41 -1.41
N GLY A 14 8.71 -17.18 -1.34
CA GLY A 14 7.76 -17.93 -0.52
C GLY A 14 7.10 -17.12 0.58
N GLU A 15 6.40 -17.83 1.47
CA GLU A 15 5.64 -17.22 2.57
C GLU A 15 6.57 -16.57 3.59
N PHE A 16 6.40 -15.26 3.80
CA PHE A 16 7.09 -14.45 4.80
C PHE A 16 6.56 -14.74 6.19
N VAL A 17 5.24 -14.67 6.36
CA VAL A 17 4.54 -14.88 7.62
C VAL A 17 3.07 -15.23 7.39
N SER A 18 2.51 -16.06 8.27
CA SER A 18 1.09 -16.32 8.41
C SER A 18 0.67 -15.99 9.83
N LEU A 19 -0.21 -14.99 9.96
CA LEU A 19 -0.68 -14.43 11.23
C LEU A 19 -2.15 -14.80 11.44
N GLN A 20 -2.45 -15.47 12.54
CA GLN A 20 -3.82 -15.63 13.00
C GLN A 20 -4.25 -14.39 13.78
N VAL A 21 -5.32 -13.74 13.32
CA VAL A 21 -5.81 -12.47 13.87
C VAL A 21 -7.15 -12.70 14.54
N ASN A 22 -7.25 -12.31 15.81
CA ASN A 22 -8.52 -12.24 16.53
C ASN A 22 -8.99 -10.78 16.55
N ILE A 23 -10.20 -10.52 16.06
CA ILE A 23 -10.80 -9.19 16.04
C ILE A 23 -11.93 -9.07 17.07
N ASN A 24 -11.98 -7.94 17.77
CA ASN A 24 -13.05 -7.63 18.72
C ASN A 24 -14.07 -6.64 18.16
N SER A 25 -13.92 -6.22 16.90
CA SER A 25 -14.83 -5.32 16.19
C SER A 25 -15.90 -6.11 15.41
N PRO A 26 -17.01 -5.48 15.02
CA PRO A 26 -17.98 -6.09 14.10
C PRO A 26 -17.30 -6.55 12.81
N ILE A 27 -17.79 -7.65 12.23
CA ILE A 27 -17.24 -8.20 10.98
C ILE A 27 -17.36 -7.25 9.78
N THR A 28 -18.27 -6.26 9.87
CA THR A 28 -18.44 -5.19 8.88
C THR A 28 -17.39 -4.09 8.99
N GLN A 29 -16.58 -4.07 10.06
CA GLN A 29 -15.50 -3.10 10.20
C GLN A 29 -14.51 -3.28 9.06
N ARG A 30 -14.14 -2.17 8.43
CA ARG A 30 -13.11 -2.15 7.40
C ARG A 30 -11.77 -1.75 8.01
N TYR A 31 -10.70 -2.27 7.44
CA TYR A 31 -9.33 -2.02 7.83
C TYR A 31 -8.45 -1.77 6.61
N ARG A 32 -7.39 -1.00 6.80
CA ARG A 32 -6.23 -0.92 5.92
C ARG A 32 -5.03 -1.56 6.62
N LEU A 33 -4.21 -2.28 5.86
CA LEU A 33 -2.91 -2.73 6.35
C LEU A 33 -1.86 -1.66 6.08
N ARG A 34 -0.97 -1.41 7.03
CA ARG A 34 0.22 -0.59 6.82
C ARG A 34 1.45 -1.38 7.21
N PHE A 35 2.46 -1.37 6.35
CA PHE A 35 3.72 -2.06 6.56
C PHE A 35 4.79 -1.04 6.92
N ARG A 36 5.55 -1.30 7.98
CA ARG A 36 6.84 -0.67 8.20
C ARG A 36 7.94 -1.62 7.77
N TYR A 37 8.70 -1.23 6.76
CA TYR A 37 9.64 -2.11 6.08
C TYR A 37 10.91 -1.37 5.67
N ALA A 38 11.97 -2.12 5.40
CA ALA A 38 13.16 -1.63 4.71
C ALA A 38 13.52 -2.61 3.59
N SER A 39 13.90 -2.11 2.41
CA SER A 39 14.19 -2.98 1.27
C SER A 39 15.35 -2.44 0.45
N SER A 40 16.29 -3.32 0.09
CA SER A 40 17.42 -2.96 -0.79
C SER A 40 17.06 -3.01 -2.28
N ARG A 41 15.77 -3.21 -2.60
CA ARG A 41 15.21 -3.41 -3.94
C ARG A 41 13.72 -3.12 -3.94
N ASP A 42 13.13 -2.97 -5.12
CA ASP A 42 11.68 -3.07 -5.24
C ASP A 42 11.27 -4.53 -5.01
N ALA A 43 10.47 -4.78 -3.97
CA ALA A 43 9.95 -6.09 -3.64
C ALA A 43 8.47 -6.18 -3.99
N ARG A 44 8.04 -7.33 -4.51
CA ARG A 44 6.64 -7.59 -4.84
C ARG A 44 6.09 -8.61 -3.87
N ILE A 45 5.20 -8.16 -2.99
CA ILE A 45 4.58 -9.05 -2.01
C ILE A 45 3.13 -9.31 -2.38
N THR A 46 2.68 -10.53 -2.13
CA THR A 46 1.29 -10.92 -2.15
C THR A 46 0.79 -10.93 -0.71
N VAL A 47 -0.27 -10.16 -0.45
CA VAL A 47 -1.00 -10.21 0.82
C VAL A 47 -2.30 -10.96 0.58
N ALA A 48 -2.51 -12.03 1.35
CA ALA A 48 -3.73 -12.81 1.33
C ALA A 48 -4.46 -12.72 2.67
N ILE A 49 -5.74 -12.38 2.64
CA ILE A 49 -6.57 -12.18 3.84
C ILE A 49 -7.80 -13.08 3.74
N GLY A 50 -8.02 -13.92 4.75
CA GLY A 50 -9.15 -14.85 4.83
C GLY A 50 -9.31 -15.78 3.64
N GLY A 51 -8.20 -16.13 2.99
CA GLY A 51 -8.15 -17.05 1.86
C GLY A 51 -8.83 -16.57 0.58
N GLN A 52 -9.41 -15.36 0.55
CA GLN A 52 -10.21 -14.86 -0.58
C GLN A 52 -9.68 -13.55 -1.15
N ILE A 53 -9.22 -12.63 -0.29
CA ILE A 53 -8.54 -11.43 -0.75
C ILE A 53 -7.12 -11.83 -1.04
N ARG A 54 -6.66 -11.52 -2.25
CA ARG A 54 -5.27 -11.69 -2.67
C ARG A 54 -4.90 -10.47 -3.49
N VAL A 55 -3.96 -9.68 -2.99
CA VAL A 55 -3.52 -8.44 -3.64
C VAL A 55 -2.00 -8.46 -3.70
N ASP A 56 -1.50 -8.16 -4.89
CA ASP A 56 -0.08 -7.95 -5.11
C ASP A 56 0.23 -6.47 -4.94
N MET A 57 1.27 -6.16 -4.18
CA MET A 57 1.72 -4.80 -3.95
C MET A 57 3.23 -4.69 -4.08
N THR A 58 3.69 -3.50 -4.46
CA THR A 58 5.12 -3.19 -4.55
C THR A 58 5.56 -2.45 -3.29
N LEU A 59 6.61 -2.96 -2.65
CA LEU A 59 7.39 -2.28 -1.64
C LEU A 59 8.59 -1.65 -2.35
N GLU A 60 8.67 -0.33 -2.39
CA GLU A 60 9.75 0.39 -3.08
C GLU A 60 11.09 0.22 -2.36
N LYS A 61 12.19 0.31 -3.11
CA LYS A 61 13.53 0.35 -2.49
C LYS A 61 13.65 1.53 -1.51
N THR A 62 14.18 1.27 -0.32
CA THR A 62 14.38 2.29 0.74
C THR A 62 15.83 2.42 1.21
N MET A 63 16.71 1.50 0.81
CA MET A 63 18.11 1.48 1.22
C MET A 63 18.99 0.83 0.16
N GLU A 64 20.31 0.99 0.28
CA GLU A 64 21.28 0.33 -0.59
C GLU A 64 21.65 -1.07 -0.10
N ILE A 65 22.16 -1.91 -1.01
CA ILE A 65 22.66 -3.25 -0.66
C ILE A 65 23.86 -3.12 0.28
N GLY A 66 23.81 -3.80 1.43
CA GLY A 66 24.88 -3.77 2.44
C GLY A 66 24.86 -2.54 3.34
N GLU A 67 23.91 -1.61 3.16
CA GLU A 67 23.71 -0.49 4.07
C GLU A 67 23.25 -0.97 5.45
N SER A 68 23.69 -0.28 6.51
CA SER A 68 23.27 -0.60 7.88
C SER A 68 21.83 -0.15 8.13
N LEU A 69 21.03 -0.99 8.80
CA LEU A 69 19.67 -0.63 9.20
C LEU A 69 19.67 0.51 10.22
N THR A 70 19.10 1.64 9.86
CA THR A 70 18.88 2.80 10.73
C THR A 70 17.41 3.19 10.72
N SER A 71 16.99 4.12 11.58
CA SER A 71 15.61 4.59 11.55
C SER A 71 15.19 5.17 10.20
N ARG A 72 16.14 5.68 9.41
CA ARG A 72 15.91 6.32 8.11
C ARG A 72 15.77 5.33 6.94
N THR A 73 16.28 4.11 7.09
CA THR A 73 16.15 3.08 6.03
C THR A 73 14.76 2.45 6.01
N PHE A 74 13.94 2.68 7.05
CA PHE A 74 12.58 2.18 7.11
C PHE A 74 11.59 3.18 6.53
N SER A 75 10.68 2.69 5.70
CA SER A 75 9.55 3.45 5.18
C SER A 75 8.23 2.78 5.59
N TYR A 76 7.13 3.52 5.39
CA TYR A 76 5.78 3.00 5.50
C TYR A 76 5.14 2.88 4.12
N THR A 77 4.37 1.82 3.91
CA THR A 77 3.46 1.75 2.77
C THR A 77 2.10 1.20 3.20
N ASN A 78 1.05 1.73 2.57
CA ASN A 78 -0.31 1.33 2.83
C ASN A 78 -0.74 0.27 1.81
N PHE A 79 -1.53 -0.68 2.28
CA PHE A 79 -2.31 -1.58 1.46
C PHE A 79 -3.44 -0.78 0.81
N SER A 80 -3.52 -0.83 -0.51
CA SER A 80 -4.34 0.08 -1.31
C SER A 80 -5.84 -0.10 -1.13
N ASN A 81 -6.32 -1.30 -0.82
CA ASN A 81 -7.75 -1.59 -0.76
C ASN A 81 -8.18 -1.97 0.66
N PRO A 82 -9.15 -1.26 1.26
CA PRO A 82 -9.64 -1.62 2.58
C PRO A 82 -10.42 -2.92 2.50
N PHE A 83 -10.32 -3.70 3.56
CA PHE A 83 -10.96 -5.01 3.66
C PHE A 83 -11.67 -5.17 5.00
N SER A 84 -12.65 -6.06 5.01
CA SER A 84 -13.24 -6.59 6.23
C SER A 84 -12.81 -8.04 6.38
N PHE A 85 -12.54 -8.46 7.61
CA PHE A 85 -12.35 -9.88 7.91
C PHE A 85 -13.64 -10.64 7.67
N ARG A 86 -13.55 -11.94 7.34
CA ARG A 86 -14.72 -12.78 7.07
C ARG A 86 -14.97 -13.83 8.14
N ALA A 87 -14.00 -14.02 9.02
CA ALA A 87 -14.10 -14.91 10.16
C ALA A 87 -13.40 -14.28 11.38
N ASN A 88 -13.63 -14.87 12.55
CA ASN A 88 -12.88 -14.55 13.75
C ASN A 88 -12.64 -15.86 14.54
N PRO A 89 -11.40 -16.37 14.60
CA PRO A 89 -10.18 -15.81 14.02
C PRO A 89 -10.14 -15.84 12.49
N ASP A 90 -9.32 -14.96 11.90
CA ASP A 90 -8.98 -14.97 10.47
C ASP A 90 -7.45 -15.05 10.27
N ILE A 91 -6.99 -15.20 9.03
CA ILE A 91 -5.56 -15.31 8.69
C ILE A 91 -5.13 -14.21 7.73
N ILE A 92 -4.00 -13.57 8.05
CA ILE A 92 -3.25 -12.71 7.14
C ILE A 92 -1.96 -13.43 6.76
N ARG A 93 -1.79 -13.73 5.48
CA ARG A 93 -0.58 -14.32 4.91
C ARG A 93 0.12 -13.30 4.04
N ILE A 94 1.42 -13.15 4.24
CA ILE A 94 2.28 -12.31 3.39
C ILE A 94 3.32 -13.22 2.76
N ALA A 95 3.46 -13.13 1.45
CA ALA A 95 4.42 -13.91 0.68
C ALA A 95 5.11 -13.01 -0.33
N GLU A 96 6.30 -13.43 -0.77
CA GLU A 96 6.96 -12.85 -1.92
C GLU A 96 7.06 -13.90 -3.03
N GLU A 97 6.44 -13.59 -4.17
CA GLU A 97 6.38 -14.48 -5.33
C GLU A 97 7.28 -13.97 -6.47
N LEU A 98 7.55 -14.83 -7.46
CA LEU A 98 8.52 -14.56 -8.52
C LEU A 98 8.15 -13.34 -9.38
N PRO A 99 9.15 -12.61 -9.93
CA PRO A 99 10.60 -12.79 -9.76
C PRO A 99 11.22 -11.89 -8.68
N ILE A 100 12.15 -12.44 -7.87
CA ILE A 100 13.01 -11.65 -6.97
C ILE A 100 14.28 -11.26 -7.73
N ARG A 101 14.52 -9.95 -7.86
CA ARG A 101 15.87 -9.42 -8.15
C ARG A 101 16.64 -9.48 -6.83
N GLY A 102 17.86 -10.00 -6.77
CA GLY A 102 18.59 -10.20 -5.51
C GLY A 102 18.60 -8.95 -4.59
N GLY A 103 18.76 -9.17 -3.28
CA GLY A 103 18.67 -8.11 -2.27
C GLY A 103 17.89 -8.57 -1.04
N GLU A 104 17.64 -7.66 -0.12
CA GLU A 104 17.05 -7.96 1.18
C GLU A 104 15.76 -7.17 1.39
N LEU A 105 14.76 -7.84 1.96
CA LEU A 105 13.54 -7.24 2.45
C LEU A 105 13.43 -7.50 3.96
N TYR A 106 13.16 -6.43 4.70
CA TYR A 106 12.96 -6.43 6.14
C TYR A 106 11.55 -5.93 6.47
N ILE A 107 10.83 -6.64 7.35
CA ILE A 107 9.52 -6.21 7.86
C ILE A 107 9.63 -6.05 9.38
N ASP A 108 9.39 -4.82 9.86
CA ASP A 108 9.37 -4.48 11.29
C ASP A 108 7.96 -4.66 11.86
N LYS A 109 6.96 -4.04 11.23
CA LYS A 109 5.58 -4.01 11.76
C LYS A 109 4.54 -4.11 10.65
N ILE A 110 3.43 -4.74 11.01
CA ILE A 110 2.20 -4.79 10.23
C ILE A 110 1.10 -4.20 11.11
N GLU A 111 0.47 -3.15 10.64
CA GLU A 111 -0.52 -2.38 11.40
C GLU A 111 -1.89 -2.52 10.74
N LEU A 112 -2.93 -2.75 11.54
CA LEU A 112 -4.33 -2.73 11.14
C LEU A 112 -4.93 -1.38 11.51
N ILE A 113 -5.14 -0.53 10.52
CA ILE A 113 -5.69 0.81 10.68
C ILE A 113 -7.19 0.73 10.40
N LEU A 114 -8.02 1.34 11.23
CA LEU A 114 -9.46 1.44 10.96
C LEU A 114 -9.68 2.26 9.69
N ALA A 115 -10.47 1.72 8.78
CA ALA A 115 -11.00 2.42 7.63
C ALA A 115 -12.40 2.91 7.99
N ASP A 116 -12.54 4.18 8.38
CA ASP A 116 -13.84 4.83 8.42
C ASP A 116 -14.14 5.47 7.06
N ALA A 117 -15.43 5.68 6.75
CA ALA A 117 -15.85 6.13 5.43
C ALA A 117 -15.18 7.45 5.02
N THR A 118 -14.96 8.37 5.96
CA THR A 118 -14.34 9.67 5.70
C THR A 118 -12.86 9.54 5.32
N PHE A 119 -12.08 8.73 6.03
CA PHE A 119 -10.66 8.52 5.72
C PHE A 119 -10.46 7.80 4.38
N GLU A 120 -11.40 6.94 4.00
CA GLU A 120 -11.39 6.27 2.71
C GLU A 120 -11.48 7.26 1.55
N GLU A 121 -12.47 8.14 1.62
CA GLU A 121 -12.75 9.15 0.60
C GLU A 121 -11.63 10.19 0.53
N GLU A 122 -11.10 10.64 1.67
CA GLU A 122 -9.96 11.56 1.71
C GLU A 122 -8.71 10.97 1.03
N TYR A 123 -8.44 9.68 1.25
CA TYR A 123 -7.28 9.02 0.65
C TYR A 123 -7.45 8.77 -0.85
N ASP A 124 -8.63 8.35 -1.27
CA ASP A 124 -8.93 8.19 -2.70
C ASP A 124 -8.87 9.53 -3.41
N LEU A 125 -9.35 10.60 -2.78
CA LEU A 125 -9.21 11.98 -3.25
C LEU A 125 -7.74 12.38 -3.38
N GLU A 126 -6.90 12.16 -2.35
CA GLU A 126 -5.47 12.47 -2.40
C GLU A 126 -4.77 11.71 -3.55
N ARG A 127 -5.12 10.44 -3.74
CA ARG A 127 -4.58 9.60 -4.81
C ARG A 127 -4.98 10.11 -6.19
N ALA A 128 -6.25 10.44 -6.39
CA ALA A 128 -6.75 11.01 -7.64
C ALA A 128 -6.08 12.36 -7.92
N GLN A 129 -5.99 13.23 -6.91
CA GLN A 129 -5.33 14.53 -7.03
C GLN A 129 -3.85 14.40 -7.39
N LYS A 130 -3.13 13.45 -6.79
CA LYS A 130 -1.72 13.17 -7.13
C LYS A 130 -1.59 12.66 -8.57
N ALA A 131 -2.51 11.82 -9.04
CA ALA A 131 -2.52 11.32 -10.41
C ALA A 131 -2.79 12.44 -11.43
N VAL A 132 -3.76 13.31 -11.16
CA VAL A 132 -4.06 14.51 -11.96
C VAL A 132 -2.83 15.44 -12.02
N ASN A 133 -2.25 15.78 -10.88
CA ASN A 133 -1.07 16.65 -10.81
C ASN A 133 0.13 16.08 -11.58
N ALA A 134 0.27 14.75 -11.62
CA ALA A 134 1.36 14.10 -12.34
C ALA A 134 1.29 14.25 -13.87
N LEU A 135 0.12 14.59 -14.43
CA LEU A 135 -0.04 14.85 -15.86
C LEU A 135 0.60 16.17 -16.30
N PHE A 136 0.75 17.12 -15.38
CA PHE A 136 1.19 18.47 -15.71
C PHE A 136 2.70 18.68 -15.51
N THR A 137 3.24 19.60 -16.29
CA THR A 137 4.64 20.06 -16.20
C THR A 137 4.92 20.88 -14.95
N SER A 138 3.90 21.54 -14.39
CA SER A 138 4.04 22.34 -13.18
C SER A 138 2.72 22.45 -12.41
N THR A 139 2.78 23.01 -11.20
CA THR A 139 1.63 23.15 -10.29
C THR A 139 0.57 24.13 -10.75
N ASN A 140 0.84 25.01 -11.73
CA ASN A 140 -0.16 25.89 -12.32
C ASN A 140 -1.04 25.18 -13.38
N GLN A 141 -0.74 23.91 -13.68
CA GLN A 141 -1.51 23.04 -14.58
C GLN A 141 -1.75 23.62 -16.00
N LEU A 142 -0.89 24.53 -16.47
CA LEU A 142 -1.04 25.18 -17.79
C LEU A 142 -0.54 24.34 -18.97
N GLY A 143 0.24 23.29 -18.72
CA GLY A 143 0.82 22.46 -19.78
C GLY A 143 1.01 21.02 -19.35
N LEU A 144 0.55 20.08 -20.18
CA LEU A 144 0.77 18.65 -20.02
C LEU A 144 2.24 18.30 -20.30
N LYS A 145 2.74 17.24 -19.63
CA LYS A 145 4.05 16.67 -19.97
C LYS A 145 4.00 16.05 -21.37
N THR A 146 5.12 16.11 -22.09
CA THR A 146 5.19 15.68 -23.49
C THR A 146 5.03 14.17 -23.70
N ASP A 147 5.20 13.37 -22.65
CA ASP A 147 5.04 11.91 -22.63
C ASP A 147 3.65 11.45 -22.12
N VAL A 148 2.77 12.38 -21.77
CA VAL A 148 1.36 12.07 -21.45
C VAL A 148 0.62 11.79 -22.74
N THR A 149 -0.15 10.69 -22.75
CA THR A 149 -0.96 10.24 -23.88
C THR A 149 -2.43 10.39 -23.52
N ASP A 150 -3.32 10.42 -24.51
CA ASP A 150 -4.77 10.41 -24.28
C ASP A 150 -5.18 9.22 -23.40
N TYR A 151 -4.54 8.06 -23.58
CA TYR A 151 -4.75 6.90 -22.72
C TYR A 151 -4.39 7.16 -21.25
N HIS A 152 -3.31 7.90 -20.97
CA HIS A 152 -2.98 8.29 -19.59
C HIS A 152 -4.04 9.20 -18.98
N ILE A 153 -4.62 10.10 -19.79
CA ILE A 153 -5.68 11.02 -19.37
C ILE A 153 -6.96 10.23 -19.03
N ASP A 154 -7.33 9.25 -19.86
CA ASP A 154 -8.49 8.38 -19.60
C ASP A 154 -8.33 7.57 -18.31
N GLN A 155 -7.13 7.00 -18.08
CA GLN A 155 -6.84 6.27 -16.84
C GLN A 155 -6.99 7.14 -15.60
N VAL A 156 -6.52 8.39 -15.66
CA VAL A 156 -6.67 9.34 -14.55
C VAL A 156 -8.12 9.80 -14.41
N SER A 157 -8.86 10.00 -15.50
CA SER A 157 -10.28 10.35 -15.44
C SER A 157 -11.11 9.29 -14.73
N ASN A 158 -10.87 8.00 -15.02
CA ASN A 158 -11.54 6.90 -14.33
C ASN A 158 -11.27 6.91 -12.81
N LEU A 159 -10.06 7.31 -12.38
CA LEU A 159 -9.74 7.45 -10.95
C LEU A 159 -10.56 8.57 -10.28
N VAL A 160 -10.76 9.70 -10.98
CA VAL A 160 -11.58 10.82 -10.48
C VAL A 160 -13.06 10.46 -10.46
N GLU A 161 -13.54 9.74 -11.48
CA GLU A 161 -14.95 9.32 -11.57
C GLU A 161 -15.36 8.39 -10.41
N CYS A 162 -14.44 7.53 -9.96
CA CYS A 162 -14.66 6.62 -8.83
C CYS A 162 -14.72 7.30 -7.44
N LEU A 163 -14.43 8.60 -7.32
CA LEU A 163 -14.57 9.34 -6.06
C LEU A 163 -16.04 9.50 -5.65
N SER A 164 -16.33 9.49 -4.34
CA SER A 164 -17.71 9.60 -3.87
C SER A 164 -18.32 10.98 -4.09
N ASP A 165 -19.52 10.96 -4.68
CA ASP A 165 -20.42 12.10 -4.78
C ASP A 165 -21.15 12.40 -3.45
N GLU A 166 -20.85 11.72 -2.35
CA GLU A 166 -21.38 12.09 -1.03
C GLU A 166 -20.33 12.85 -0.21
N PHE A 167 -19.06 12.44 -0.31
CA PHE A 167 -17.98 12.94 0.56
C PHE A 167 -16.98 13.86 -0.14
N CYS A 168 -16.85 13.79 -1.47
CA CYS A 168 -15.85 14.57 -2.23
C CYS A 168 -16.49 15.45 -3.32
N LEU A 169 -17.77 15.79 -3.22
CA LEU A 169 -18.48 16.54 -4.28
C LEU A 169 -17.81 17.85 -4.66
N ASP A 170 -17.35 18.61 -3.67
CA ASP A 170 -16.79 19.93 -3.92
C ASP A 170 -15.38 19.83 -4.51
N GLU A 171 -14.57 18.85 -4.07
CA GLU A 171 -13.22 18.63 -4.57
C GLU A 171 -13.16 17.87 -5.89
N LYS A 172 -14.20 17.06 -6.20
CA LYS A 172 -14.33 16.31 -7.46
C LYS A 172 -14.71 17.21 -8.64
N ARG A 173 -15.42 18.32 -8.40
CA ARG A 173 -15.91 19.25 -9.43
C ARG A 173 -14.85 20.24 -9.91
#